data_AF-A0A7V3M5X9-F1
#
_entry.id   AF-A0A7V3M5X9-F1
#
_cell.length_a   1.000
_cell.length_b   1.000
_cell.length_c   1.000
_cell.angle_alpha   90.00
_cell.angle_beta   90.00
_cell.angle_gamma   90.00
#
_symmetry.space_group_name_H-M   'P 1'
#
loop_
_entity.id
_entity.type
_entity.pdbx_description
1 polymer ?
#
loop_
_entity_poly.entity_id
_entity_poly.type
_entity_poly.pdbx_seq_one_letter_code
_entity_poly.pdbx_strand_id
1 'polypeptide(L)'
;MDKNLISNLIFYPVLFGFIGAKILYIITFWPYLGYSFFNRLKNVFTYETLSAGFVFYGGFIMGFLAAFYICKKNNIKFLKIADLFAPALALAHFFGRLGCFSAGCCHGRPTDSIFGVIFDKPYCNVRTEYLGLKIHPTQLYEATGNIAIFFALNYLYSKKVFKKDGYVFFLYAMSYSALRFTVEFFRGDERGDFYFGFSQAQVISLLVIIFSLIFFIYNNKNENRKNSI
;
A
#
# COMPACT_ATOMS: atom_id res chain seq x y z
N MET A 1 15.98 21.26 2.88
CA MET A 1 14.53 21.36 3.16
C MET A 1 14.41 21.61 4.64
N ASP A 2 13.61 22.58 5.05
CA ASP A 2 13.46 22.93 6.47
C ASP A 2 12.90 21.71 7.26
N LYS A 3 13.44 21.45 8.45
CA LYS A 3 13.05 20.31 9.30
C LYS A 3 11.56 20.36 9.63
N ASN A 4 11.02 21.56 9.86
CA ASN A 4 9.61 21.77 10.14
C ASN A 4 8.72 21.34 8.96
N LEU A 5 9.16 21.64 7.74
CA LEU A 5 8.45 21.23 6.54
C LEU A 5 8.48 19.71 6.34
N ILE A 6 9.62 19.04 6.61
CA ILE A 6 9.69 17.57 6.56
C ILE A 6 8.73 16.96 7.59
N SER A 7 8.76 17.48 8.82
CA SER A 7 7.85 17.06 9.89
C SER A 7 6.39 17.20 9.47
N ASN A 8 6.02 18.35 8.89
CA ASN A 8 4.67 18.59 8.38
C ASN A 8 4.27 17.62 7.26
N LEU A 9 5.19 17.31 6.34
CA LEU A 9 4.98 16.35 5.25
C LEU A 9 4.84 14.89 5.73
N ILE A 10 5.25 14.58 6.96
CA ILE A 10 5.04 13.27 7.58
C ILE A 10 3.75 13.30 8.42
N PHE A 11 3.67 14.24 9.35
CA PHE A 11 2.66 14.28 10.39
C PHE A 11 1.25 14.48 9.81
N TYR A 12 1.04 15.49 8.97
CA TYR A 12 -0.29 15.81 8.47
C TYR A 12 -0.84 14.73 7.53
N PRO A 13 -0.09 14.20 6.54
CA PRO A 13 -0.61 13.13 5.70
C PRO A 13 -0.99 11.87 6.48
N VAL A 14 -0.23 11.52 7.52
CA VAL A 14 -0.57 10.40 8.41
C VAL A 14 -1.85 10.71 9.19
N LEU A 15 -1.94 11.90 9.82
CA LEU A 15 -3.12 12.31 10.58
C LEU A 15 -4.39 12.34 9.72
N PHE A 16 -4.35 13.03 8.57
CA PHE A 16 -5.45 13.07 7.63
C PHE A 16 -5.75 11.70 7.01
N GLY A 17 -4.74 10.83 6.88
CA GLY A 17 -4.92 9.45 6.49
C GLY A 17 -5.76 8.66 7.51
N PHE A 18 -5.46 8.74 8.80
CA PHE A 18 -6.28 8.11 9.84
C PHE A 18 -7.70 8.65 9.86
N ILE A 19 -7.85 9.98 9.79
CA ILE A 19 -9.16 10.65 9.74
C ILE A 19 -9.96 10.18 8.52
N GLY A 20 -9.35 10.20 7.33
CA GLY A 20 -10.00 9.79 6.08
C GLY A 20 -10.39 8.32 6.08
N ALA A 21 -9.53 7.44 6.61
CA ALA A 21 -9.81 6.02 6.69
C ALA A 21 -11.00 5.73 7.62
N LYS A 22 -11.11 6.47 8.72
CA LYS A 22 -12.22 6.38 9.67
C LYS A 22 -13.51 6.97 9.10
N ILE A 23 -13.44 8.13 8.44
CA ILE A 23 -14.61 8.75 7.78
C ILE A 23 -15.19 7.80 6.73
N LEU A 24 -14.35 7.24 5.86
CA LEU A 24 -14.85 6.33 4.83
C LEU A 24 -15.40 5.03 5.44
N TYR A 25 -14.79 4.51 6.51
CA TYR A 25 -15.37 3.41 7.29
C TYR A 25 -16.77 3.75 7.81
N ILE A 26 -16.95 4.92 8.44
CA ILE A 26 -18.24 5.37 8.97
C ILE A 26 -19.28 5.43 7.85
N ILE A 27 -18.93 5.98 6.69
CA ILE A 27 -19.83 6.10 5.53
C ILE A 27 -20.21 4.71 5.01
N THR A 28 -19.24 3.83 4.78
CA THR A 28 -19.46 2.50 4.21
C THR A 28 -20.24 1.58 5.14
N PHE A 29 -19.93 1.60 6.45
CA PHE A 29 -20.54 0.71 7.43
C PHE A 29 -21.68 1.37 8.22
N TRP A 30 -22.11 2.58 7.86
CA TRP A 30 -23.15 3.33 8.55
C TRP A 30 -24.42 2.52 8.89
N PRO A 31 -24.97 1.70 7.98
CA PRO A 31 -26.16 0.90 8.28
C PRO A 31 -25.91 -0.21 9.31
N TYR A 32 -24.68 -0.74 9.37
CA TYR A 32 -24.29 -1.86 10.22
C TYR A 32 -23.87 -1.42 11.63
N LEU A 33 -23.66 -0.12 11.85
CA LEU A 33 -23.24 0.43 13.15
C LEU A 33 -24.40 0.59 14.15
N GLY A 34 -25.65 0.29 13.78
CA GLY A 34 -26.80 0.26 14.70
C GLY A 34 -28.09 0.80 14.11
N TYR A 35 -29.17 0.71 14.89
CA TYR A 35 -30.53 1.04 14.42
C TYR A 35 -30.88 2.54 14.53
N SER A 36 -30.38 3.23 15.55
CA SER A 36 -30.66 4.65 15.81
C SER A 36 -29.40 5.51 15.65
N PHE A 37 -29.57 6.80 15.33
CA PHE A 37 -28.45 7.73 15.11
C PHE A 37 -27.46 7.79 16.30
N PHE A 38 -27.97 7.92 17.53
CA PHE A 38 -27.12 7.96 18.74
C PHE A 38 -26.39 6.63 18.99
N ASN A 39 -27.03 5.49 18.69
CA ASN A 39 -26.39 4.18 18.79
C ASN A 39 -25.26 4.03 17.77
N ARG A 40 -25.46 4.50 16.53
CA ARG A 40 -24.41 4.52 15.50
C ARG A 40 -23.23 5.35 15.97
N LEU A 41 -23.47 6.57 16.44
CA LEU A 41 -22.40 7.48 16.87
C LEU A 41 -21.59 6.90 18.04
N LYS A 42 -22.25 6.25 19.01
CA LYS A 42 -21.57 5.53 20.09
C LYS A 42 -20.72 4.38 19.57
N ASN A 43 -21.25 3.60 18.63
CA ASN A 43 -20.57 2.42 18.07
C ASN A 43 -19.39 2.77 17.16
N VAL A 44 -19.30 4.01 16.65
CA VAL A 44 -18.14 4.51 15.88
C VAL A 44 -16.86 4.61 16.71
N PHE A 45 -16.99 4.86 18.03
CA PHE A 45 -15.87 5.13 18.94
C PHE A 45 -15.75 4.07 20.05
N THR A 46 -16.25 2.85 19.80
CA THR A 46 -16.00 1.71 20.70
C THR A 46 -14.55 1.25 20.59
N TYR A 47 -14.08 0.54 21.62
CA TYR A 47 -12.74 -0.05 21.63
C TYR A 47 -12.50 -0.92 20.39
N GLU A 48 -13.48 -1.75 20.03
CA GLU A 48 -13.40 -2.61 18.85
C GLU A 48 -13.24 -1.82 17.56
N THR A 49 -14.08 -0.81 17.31
CA THR A 49 -14.00 -0.04 16.05
C THR A 49 -12.82 0.93 16.00
N LEU A 50 -12.29 1.35 17.16
CA LEU A 50 -11.03 2.09 17.25
C LEU A 50 -9.82 1.18 16.99
N SER A 51 -9.89 -0.08 17.42
CA SER A 51 -8.84 -1.07 17.16
C SER A 51 -8.90 -1.67 15.75
N ALA A 52 -10.10 -1.79 15.18
CA ALA A 52 -10.38 -2.41 13.88
C ALA A 52 -11.59 -1.72 13.22
N GLY A 53 -11.34 -0.70 12.41
CA GLY A 53 -12.44 0.07 11.78
C GLY A 53 -11.95 1.16 10.84
N PHE A 54 -11.11 0.78 9.87
CA PHE A 54 -10.49 1.70 8.94
C PHE A 54 -10.58 1.17 7.50
N VAL A 55 -10.98 2.04 6.57
CA VAL A 55 -10.99 1.70 5.14
C VAL A 55 -9.79 2.36 4.45
N PHE A 56 -8.92 1.54 3.86
CA PHE A 56 -7.66 1.99 3.25
C PHE A 56 -7.83 3.15 2.26
N TYR A 57 -8.82 3.06 1.36
CA TYR A 57 -9.05 4.07 0.32
C TYR A 57 -9.29 5.47 0.89
N GLY A 58 -10.01 5.57 2.01
CA GLY A 58 -10.29 6.85 2.66
C GLY A 58 -9.02 7.50 3.19
N GLY A 59 -8.14 6.69 3.77
CA GLY A 59 -6.85 7.17 4.25
C GLY A 59 -5.89 7.53 3.13
N PHE A 60 -5.85 6.74 2.07
CA PHE A 60 -5.04 7.03 0.89
C PHE A 60 -5.42 8.37 0.26
N ILE A 61 -6.71 8.62 0.03
CA ILE A 61 -7.20 9.86 -0.60
C ILE A 61 -6.89 11.08 0.28
N MET A 62 -7.28 11.05 1.56
CA MET A 62 -7.08 12.20 2.44
C MET A 62 -5.59 12.47 2.75
N GLY A 63 -4.79 11.42 2.93
CA GLY A 63 -3.35 11.54 3.11
C GLY A 63 -2.67 12.13 1.86
N PHE A 64 -3.06 11.66 0.67
CA PHE A 64 -2.58 12.21 -0.61
C PHE A 64 -2.94 13.70 -0.75
N LEU A 65 -4.20 14.07 -0.49
CA LEU A 65 -4.65 15.46 -0.59
C LEU A 65 -3.91 16.37 0.39
N ALA A 66 -3.66 15.91 1.62
CA ALA A 66 -2.88 16.65 2.60
C ALA A 66 -1.43 16.86 2.14
N ALA A 67 -0.77 15.79 1.67
CA ALA A 67 0.60 15.87 1.16
C ALA A 67 0.70 16.81 -0.05
N PHE A 68 -0.24 16.69 -1.00
CA PHE A 68 -0.32 17.52 -2.19
C PHE A 68 -0.56 18.99 -1.83
N TYR A 69 -1.47 19.28 -0.91
CA TYR A 69 -1.76 20.63 -0.44
C TYR A 69 -0.52 21.28 0.21
N ILE A 70 0.21 20.55 1.06
CA ILE A 70 1.44 21.06 1.70
C ILE A 70 2.52 21.33 0.63
N CYS A 71 2.69 20.43 -0.34
CA CYS A 71 3.63 20.65 -1.44
C CYS A 71 3.27 21.92 -2.23
N LYS A 72 1.98 22.08 -2.59
CA LYS A 72 1.48 23.23 -3.33
C LYS A 72 1.67 24.54 -2.55
N LYS A 73 1.31 24.55 -1.26
CA LYS A 73 1.45 25.73 -0.38
C LYS A 73 2.91 26.21 -0.26
N ASN A 74 3.86 25.29 -0.32
CA ASN A 74 5.29 25.58 -0.18
C ASN A 74 6.03 25.67 -1.53
N ASN A 75 5.32 25.68 -2.68
CA ASN A 75 5.90 25.71 -4.02
C ASN A 75 6.92 24.57 -4.30
N ILE A 76 6.65 23.38 -3.77
CA ILE A 76 7.50 22.19 -3.96
C ILE A 76 6.84 21.25 -4.96
N LYS A 77 7.65 20.73 -5.89
CA LYS A 77 7.21 19.70 -6.83
C LYS A 77 6.83 18.43 -6.06
N PHE A 78 5.58 18.01 -6.17
CA PHE A 78 5.08 16.81 -5.49
C PHE A 78 5.90 15.56 -5.81
N LEU A 79 6.27 15.35 -7.08
CA LEU A 79 7.05 14.17 -7.50
C LEU A 79 8.42 14.08 -6.84
N LYS A 80 9.04 15.22 -6.51
CA LYS A 80 10.31 15.26 -5.77
C LYS A 80 10.14 14.74 -4.34
N ILE A 81 9.01 15.10 -3.72
CA ILE A 81 8.65 14.61 -2.39
C ILE A 81 8.26 13.12 -2.46
N ALA A 82 7.52 12.71 -3.48
CA ALA A 82 7.16 11.31 -3.70
C ALA A 82 8.40 10.41 -3.83
N ASP A 83 9.44 10.84 -4.56
CA ASP A 83 10.71 10.12 -4.67
C ASP A 83 11.41 9.95 -3.31
N LEU A 84 11.39 10.99 -2.48
CA LEU A 84 11.98 10.95 -1.14
C LEU A 84 11.25 9.94 -0.24
N PHE A 85 9.93 9.86 -0.34
CA PHE A 85 9.11 8.97 0.48
C PHE A 85 8.97 7.54 -0.08
N ALA A 86 9.30 7.30 -1.36
CA ALA A 86 9.13 6.00 -2.00
C ALA A 86 9.86 4.84 -1.28
N PRO A 87 11.14 4.97 -0.84
CA PRO A 87 11.76 3.94 -0.01
C PRO A 87 11.01 3.74 1.31
N ALA A 88 10.61 4.82 1.98
CA ALA A 88 9.88 4.74 3.25
C ALA A 88 8.52 4.02 3.10
N LEU A 89 7.84 4.18 1.95
CA LEU A 89 6.60 3.45 1.64
C LEU A 89 6.85 1.95 1.51
N ALA A 90 7.91 1.53 0.81
CA ALA A 90 8.29 0.12 0.72
C ALA A 90 8.58 -0.47 2.11
N LEU A 91 9.28 0.27 2.97
CA LEU A 91 9.55 -0.14 4.34
C LEU A 91 8.27 -0.23 5.18
N ALA A 92 7.34 0.72 5.03
CA ALA A 92 6.05 0.67 5.70
C ALA A 92 5.23 -0.57 5.28
N HIS A 93 5.24 -0.93 3.98
CA HIS A 93 4.62 -2.16 3.50
C HIS A 93 5.28 -3.41 4.07
N PHE A 94 6.60 -3.44 4.20
CA PHE A 94 7.29 -4.56 4.86
C PHE A 94 6.76 -4.81 6.27
N PHE A 95 6.74 -3.79 7.13
CA PHE A 95 6.23 -3.92 8.50
C PHE A 95 4.73 -4.22 8.53
N GLY A 96 3.94 -3.61 7.64
CA GLY A 96 2.52 -3.91 7.51
C GLY A 96 2.26 -5.39 7.21
N ARG A 97 3.08 -6.01 6.35
CA ARG A 97 2.96 -7.43 6.01
C ARG A 97 3.41 -8.37 7.12
N LEU A 98 4.41 -7.97 7.92
CA LEU A 98 4.72 -8.69 9.15
C LEU A 98 3.56 -8.64 10.14
N GLY A 99 2.88 -7.51 10.26
CA GLY A 99 1.64 -7.40 11.04
C GLY A 99 0.54 -8.34 10.54
N CYS A 100 0.33 -8.41 9.22
CA CYS A 100 -0.61 -9.35 8.61
C CYS A 100 -0.25 -10.81 8.90
N PHE A 101 1.05 -11.15 8.86
CA PHE A 101 1.55 -12.47 9.18
C PHE A 101 1.23 -12.83 10.64
N SER A 102 1.52 -11.95 11.60
CA SER A 102 1.19 -12.15 13.02
C SER A 102 -0.31 -12.27 13.26
N ALA A 103 -1.14 -11.59 12.48
CA ALA A 103 -2.60 -11.67 12.55
C ALA A 103 -3.19 -12.90 11.83
N GLY A 104 -2.41 -13.62 11.03
CA GLY A 104 -2.86 -14.72 10.17
C GLY A 104 -3.75 -14.29 8.98
N CYS A 105 -3.81 -12.99 8.63
CA CYS A 105 -4.67 -12.50 7.55
C CYS A 105 -3.91 -12.40 6.20
N CYS A 106 -4.63 -12.33 5.07
CA CYS A 106 -4.04 -12.23 3.73
C CYS A 106 -3.13 -13.41 3.34
N HIS A 107 -3.55 -14.62 3.71
CA HIS A 107 -2.78 -15.85 3.55
C HIS A 107 -2.93 -16.46 2.15
N GLY A 108 -2.03 -17.40 1.86
CA GLY A 108 -2.04 -18.13 0.61
C GLY A 108 -2.93 -19.37 0.62
N ARG A 109 -3.02 -20.00 -0.55
CA ARG A 109 -3.66 -21.31 -0.71
C ARG A 109 -2.84 -22.43 -0.04
N PRO A 110 -3.45 -23.59 0.27
CA PRO A 110 -2.74 -24.78 0.72
C PRO A 110 -1.58 -25.15 -0.20
N THR A 111 -0.49 -25.63 0.40
CA THR A 111 0.75 -25.95 -0.31
C THR A 111 1.55 -27.04 0.39
N ASP A 112 2.20 -27.87 -0.41
CA ASP A 112 3.19 -28.85 0.08
C ASP A 112 4.62 -28.28 0.13
N SER A 113 4.81 -27.04 -0.36
CA SER A 113 6.12 -26.38 -0.41
C SER A 113 6.82 -26.35 0.94
N ILE A 114 8.15 -26.50 0.95
CA ILE A 114 8.98 -26.41 2.17
C ILE A 114 8.84 -25.06 2.89
N PHE A 115 8.47 -24.01 2.18
CA PHE A 115 8.28 -22.66 2.72
C PHE A 115 6.86 -22.42 3.27
N GLY A 116 5.97 -23.42 3.22
CA GLY A 116 4.63 -23.30 3.76
C GLY A 116 4.62 -23.20 5.28
N VAL A 117 3.73 -22.36 5.82
CA VAL A 117 3.55 -22.12 7.25
C VAL A 117 2.19 -22.64 7.68
N ILE A 118 2.09 -23.13 8.92
CA ILE A 118 0.84 -23.60 9.51
C ILE A 118 0.37 -22.58 10.54
N PHE A 119 -0.89 -22.17 10.42
CA PHE A 119 -1.59 -21.41 11.45
C PHE A 119 -2.55 -22.36 12.16
N ASP A 120 -2.29 -22.65 13.43
CA ASP A 120 -3.00 -23.67 14.22
C ASP A 120 -3.97 -23.07 15.24
N LYS A 121 -3.92 -21.75 15.47
CA LYS A 121 -4.72 -21.09 16.50
C LYS A 121 -6.04 -20.54 15.97
N PRO A 122 -7.15 -20.72 16.70
CA PRO A 122 -8.49 -20.31 16.25
C PRO A 122 -8.66 -18.79 16.14
N TYR A 123 -7.79 -17.99 16.77
CA TYR A 123 -7.81 -16.54 16.66
C TYR A 123 -7.05 -15.99 15.44
N CYS A 124 -6.38 -16.85 14.66
CA CYS A 124 -5.76 -16.44 13.41
C CYS A 124 -6.84 -16.13 12.37
N ASN A 125 -6.68 -15.03 11.63
CA ASN A 125 -7.59 -14.63 10.55
C ASN A 125 -7.36 -15.44 9.26
N VAL A 126 -7.06 -16.72 9.42
CA VAL A 126 -6.99 -17.70 8.32
C VAL A 126 -8.38 -18.22 8.06
N ARG A 127 -8.68 -18.63 6.82
CA ARG A 127 -9.94 -19.30 6.52
C ARG A 127 -10.07 -20.55 7.39
N THR A 128 -11.25 -20.77 7.95
CA THR A 128 -11.50 -21.93 8.82
C THR A 128 -11.15 -23.25 8.15
N GLU A 129 -11.38 -23.36 6.83
CA GLU A 129 -11.01 -24.51 5.99
C GLU A 129 -9.50 -24.75 5.86
N TYR A 130 -8.66 -23.72 6.07
CA TYR A 130 -7.20 -23.81 5.95
C TYR A 130 -6.49 -23.81 7.30
N LEU A 131 -7.25 -23.76 8.40
CA LEU A 131 -6.67 -23.80 9.74
C LEU A 131 -6.02 -25.17 10.00
N GLY A 132 -4.78 -25.17 10.49
CA GLY A 132 -3.99 -26.37 10.68
C GLY A 132 -3.39 -26.97 9.40
N LEU A 133 -3.72 -26.42 8.22
CA LEU A 133 -3.09 -26.81 6.96
C LEU A 133 -1.81 -26.00 6.70
N LYS A 134 -0.91 -26.60 5.94
CA LYS A 134 0.28 -25.91 5.43
C LYS A 134 -0.14 -25.01 4.27
N ILE A 135 0.06 -23.70 4.41
CA ILE A 135 -0.33 -22.70 3.41
C ILE A 135 0.85 -21.83 2.99
N HIS A 136 0.78 -21.25 1.79
CA HIS A 136 1.80 -20.29 1.36
C HIS A 136 1.76 -19.04 2.25
N PRO A 137 2.87 -18.62 2.89
CA PRO A 137 2.94 -17.36 3.64
C PRO A 137 3.12 -16.18 2.68
N THR A 138 2.08 -15.87 1.90
CA THR A 138 2.05 -14.75 0.93
C THR A 138 2.46 -13.42 1.57
N GLN A 139 2.18 -13.23 2.86
CA GLN A 139 2.59 -12.07 3.64
C GLN A 139 4.11 -11.96 3.73
N LEU A 140 4.82 -13.07 3.95
CA LEU A 140 6.29 -13.10 4.00
C LEU A 140 6.90 -12.92 2.61
N TYR A 141 6.26 -13.41 1.55
CA TYR A 141 6.70 -13.14 0.18
C TYR A 141 6.60 -11.64 -0.14
N GLU A 142 5.47 -10.99 0.20
CA GLU A 142 5.32 -9.54 0.05
C GLU A 142 6.31 -8.78 0.95
N ALA A 143 6.49 -9.18 2.20
CA ALA A 143 7.46 -8.54 3.09
C ALA A 143 8.87 -8.61 2.50
N THR A 144 9.32 -9.79 2.08
CA THR A 144 10.66 -10.00 1.50
C THR A 144 10.85 -9.17 0.23
N GLY A 145 9.85 -9.13 -0.66
CA GLY A 145 9.91 -8.27 -1.84
C GLY A 145 9.96 -6.78 -1.48
N ASN A 146 9.18 -6.33 -0.50
CA ASN A 146 9.17 -4.93 -0.08
C ASN A 146 10.48 -4.48 0.57
N ILE A 147 11.13 -5.33 1.39
CA ILE A 147 12.43 -4.97 1.97
C ILE A 147 13.54 -4.93 0.92
N ALA A 148 13.50 -5.82 -0.08
CA ALA A 148 14.40 -5.77 -1.23
C ALA A 148 14.20 -4.48 -2.05
N ILE A 149 12.94 -4.12 -2.32
CA ILE A 149 12.58 -2.85 -2.98
C ILE A 149 13.08 -1.66 -2.16
N PHE A 150 12.91 -1.66 -0.83
CA PHE A 150 13.42 -0.60 0.03
C PHE A 150 14.92 -0.38 -0.15
N PHE A 151 15.73 -1.44 -0.03
CA PHE A 151 17.18 -1.31 -0.16
C PHE A 151 17.58 -0.86 -1.57
N ALA A 152 16.95 -1.39 -2.61
CA ALA A 152 17.21 -0.99 -3.98
C ALA A 152 16.90 0.50 -4.21
N LEU A 153 15.70 0.96 -3.81
CA LEU A 153 15.31 2.36 -3.99
C LEU A 153 16.14 3.30 -3.13
N ASN A 154 16.43 2.93 -1.88
CA ASN A 154 17.25 3.74 -0.98
C ASN A 154 18.67 3.91 -1.53
N TYR A 155 19.24 2.83 -2.09
CA TYR A 155 20.53 2.87 -2.78
C TYR A 155 20.49 3.78 -4.01
N LEU A 156 19.51 3.59 -4.91
CA LEU A 156 19.35 4.39 -6.13
C LEU A 156 19.14 5.88 -5.83
N TYR A 157 18.35 6.18 -4.80
CA TYR A 157 18.10 7.55 -4.34
C TYR A 157 19.35 8.19 -3.74
N SER A 158 20.05 7.47 -2.83
CA SER A 158 21.26 7.96 -2.17
C SER A 158 22.42 8.18 -3.14
N LYS A 159 22.55 7.33 -4.16
CA LYS A 159 23.53 7.49 -5.24
C LYS A 159 23.11 8.52 -6.30
N LYS A 160 21.92 9.13 -6.17
CA LYS A 160 21.36 10.10 -7.13
C LYS A 160 21.43 9.60 -8.57
N VAL A 161 21.16 8.30 -8.76
CA VAL A 161 21.21 7.65 -10.08
C VAL A 161 20.26 8.35 -11.05
N PHE A 162 19.08 8.73 -10.57
CA PHE A 162 18.10 9.50 -11.32
C PHE A 162 18.16 10.97 -10.95
N LYS A 163 18.30 11.83 -11.97
CA LYS A 163 18.34 13.29 -11.80
C LYS A 163 16.96 13.96 -11.91
N LYS A 164 15.95 13.21 -12.35
CA LYS A 164 14.60 13.71 -12.62
C LYS A 164 13.64 13.31 -11.51
N ASP A 165 12.78 14.26 -11.13
CA ASP A 165 11.73 14.05 -10.15
C ASP A 165 10.71 12.99 -10.66
N GLY A 166 10.30 12.08 -9.78
CA GLY A 166 9.31 11.03 -9.98
C GLY A 166 9.89 9.65 -10.33
N TYR A 167 11.17 9.54 -10.71
CA TYR A 167 11.72 8.26 -11.17
C TYR A 167 11.74 7.19 -10.07
N VAL A 168 12.11 7.56 -8.85
CA VAL A 168 12.21 6.61 -7.73
C VAL A 168 10.81 6.17 -7.30
N PHE A 169 9.84 7.09 -7.29
CA PHE A 169 8.45 6.79 -6.99
C PHE A 169 7.79 5.87 -8.04
N PHE A 170 7.98 6.14 -9.33
CA PHE A 170 7.41 5.26 -10.37
C PHE A 170 8.13 3.91 -10.44
N LEU A 171 9.42 3.85 -10.10
CA LEU A 171 10.13 2.58 -9.97
C LEU A 171 9.60 1.77 -8.79
N TYR A 172 9.32 2.41 -7.66
CA TYR A 172 8.61 1.80 -6.54
C TYR A 172 7.24 1.25 -6.97
N ALA A 173 6.41 2.11 -7.60
CA ALA A 173 5.07 1.74 -8.02
C ALA A 173 5.06 0.54 -8.97
N MET A 174 5.97 0.53 -9.95
CA MET A 174 6.15 -0.58 -10.88
C MET A 174 6.65 -1.86 -10.19
N SER A 175 7.67 -1.76 -9.34
CA SER A 175 8.27 -2.91 -8.66
C SER A 175 7.30 -3.56 -7.66
N TYR A 176 6.61 -2.74 -6.86
CA TYR A 176 5.59 -3.21 -5.93
C TYR A 176 4.39 -3.83 -6.66
N SER A 177 3.97 -3.25 -7.79
CA SER A 177 2.88 -3.81 -8.60
C SER A 177 3.27 -5.17 -9.19
N ALA A 178 4.50 -5.32 -9.69
CA ALA A 178 4.99 -6.62 -10.17
C ALA A 178 5.06 -7.68 -9.05
N LEU A 179 5.52 -7.29 -7.87
CA LEU A 179 5.50 -8.14 -6.68
C LEU A 179 4.07 -8.56 -6.33
N ARG A 180 3.15 -7.60 -6.25
CA ARG A 180 1.74 -7.84 -5.90
C ARG A 180 1.05 -8.76 -6.90
N PHE A 181 1.27 -8.52 -8.20
CA PHE A 181 0.78 -9.37 -9.28
C PHE A 181 1.25 -10.82 -9.13
N THR A 182 2.53 -11.01 -8.79
CA THR A 182 3.14 -12.35 -8.64
C THR A 182 2.62 -13.06 -7.39
N VAL A 183 2.55 -12.37 -6.25
CA VAL A 183 2.05 -12.95 -5.00
C VAL A 183 0.59 -13.38 -5.11
N GLU A 184 -0.20 -12.66 -5.91
CA GLU A 184 -1.62 -12.95 -6.07
C GLU A 184 -1.89 -14.38 -6.57
N PHE A 185 -1.01 -14.96 -7.40
CA PHE A 185 -1.14 -16.35 -7.86
C PHE A 185 -1.09 -17.38 -6.72
N PHE A 186 -0.52 -17.01 -5.58
CA PHE A 186 -0.41 -17.86 -4.40
C PHE A 186 -1.48 -17.57 -3.35
N ARG A 187 -2.30 -16.53 -3.52
CA ARG A 187 -3.33 -16.16 -2.53
C ARG A 187 -4.47 -17.17 -2.48
N GLY A 188 -4.99 -17.36 -1.27
CA GLY A 188 -6.09 -18.28 -1.00
C GLY A 188 -7.30 -17.62 -0.35
N ASP A 189 -7.29 -16.31 -0.11
CA ASP A 189 -8.44 -15.58 0.41
C ASP A 189 -9.30 -15.00 -0.73
N GLU A 190 -10.59 -15.36 -0.80
CA GLU A 190 -11.51 -14.72 -1.74
C GLU A 190 -11.65 -13.24 -1.37
N ARG A 191 -11.03 -12.39 -2.19
CA ARG A 191 -11.27 -10.95 -2.19
C ARG A 191 -11.66 -10.52 -3.59
N GLY A 192 -12.94 -10.71 -3.88
CA GLY A 192 -13.62 -10.17 -5.07
C GLY A 192 -13.63 -11.10 -6.26
N ASP A 193 -14.76 -11.08 -6.98
CA ASP A 193 -14.99 -11.82 -8.20
C ASP A 193 -13.90 -11.54 -9.24
N PHE A 194 -13.48 -12.60 -9.93
CA PHE A 194 -12.54 -12.50 -11.03
C PHE A 194 -13.18 -11.71 -12.17
N TYR A 195 -12.65 -10.52 -12.48
CA TYR A 195 -12.98 -9.84 -13.73
C TYR A 195 -12.11 -10.46 -14.83
N PHE A 196 -12.72 -11.17 -15.78
CA PHE A 196 -12.01 -11.83 -16.90
C PHE A 196 -10.91 -12.82 -16.48
N GLY A 197 -11.05 -13.49 -15.33
CA GLY A 197 -10.07 -14.47 -14.83
C GLY A 197 -8.87 -13.87 -14.07
N PHE A 198 -8.83 -12.54 -13.89
CA PHE A 198 -7.83 -11.86 -13.05
C PHE A 198 -8.45 -11.31 -11.77
N SER A 199 -7.66 -11.30 -10.69
CA SER A 199 -8.09 -10.64 -9.46
C SER A 199 -8.08 -9.11 -9.63
N GLN A 200 -8.87 -8.40 -8.81
CA GLN A 200 -8.86 -6.93 -8.77
C GLN A 200 -7.44 -6.37 -8.55
N ALA A 201 -6.62 -7.03 -7.72
CA ALA A 201 -5.25 -6.60 -7.45
C ALA A 201 -4.34 -6.76 -8.67
N GLN A 202 -4.53 -7.81 -9.48
CA GLN A 202 -3.78 -8.03 -10.72
C GLN A 202 -4.10 -6.95 -11.77
N VAL A 203 -5.38 -6.64 -11.96
CA VAL A 203 -5.81 -5.58 -12.89
C VAL A 203 -5.22 -4.24 -12.50
N ILE A 204 -5.33 -3.85 -11.22
CA ILE A 204 -4.74 -2.60 -10.71
C ILE A 204 -3.23 -2.59 -10.90
N SER A 205 -2.55 -3.72 -10.61
CA SER A 205 -1.10 -3.82 -10.77
C SER A 205 -0.66 -3.62 -12.23
N LEU A 206 -1.40 -4.20 -13.19
CA LEU A 206 -1.12 -4.01 -14.62
C LEU A 206 -1.30 -2.54 -15.04
N LEU A 207 -2.38 -1.88 -14.61
CA LEU A 207 -2.61 -0.46 -14.91
C LEU A 207 -1.48 0.42 -14.36
N VAL A 208 -1.02 0.16 -13.13
CA VAL A 208 0.07 0.92 -12.51
C VAL A 208 1.40 0.68 -13.24
N ILE A 209 1.68 -0.56 -13.67
CA ILE A 209 2.88 -0.88 -14.46
C ILE A 209 2.84 -0.11 -15.79
N ILE A 210 1.73 -0.16 -16.52
CA ILE A 210 1.58 0.54 -17.81
C ILE A 210 1.76 2.05 -17.63
N PHE A 211 1.12 2.64 -16.62
CA PHE A 211 1.24 4.07 -16.34
C PHE A 211 2.69 4.48 -16.00
N SER A 212 3.39 3.66 -15.21
CA SER A 212 4.80 3.89 -14.87
C SER A 212 5.71 3.80 -16.11
N LEU A 213 5.45 2.84 -17.01
CA LEU A 213 6.18 2.70 -18.27
C LEU A 213 5.96 3.91 -19.19
N ILE A 214 4.71 4.38 -19.33
CA ILE A 214 4.40 5.57 -20.12
C ILE A 214 5.15 6.79 -19.56
N PHE A 215 5.19 6.96 -18.23
CA PHE A 215 5.94 8.02 -17.58
C PHE A 215 7.43 7.99 -17.93
N PHE A 216 8.07 6.81 -17.87
CA PHE A 216 9.49 6.66 -18.22
C PHE A 216 9.76 6.95 -19.70
N ILE A 217 8.93 6.44 -20.61
CA ILE A 217 9.08 6.66 -22.05
C ILE A 217 8.95 8.15 -22.39
N TYR A 218 7.94 8.83 -21.84
CA TYR A 218 7.71 10.25 -22.08
C TYR A 218 8.87 11.12 -21.59
N ASN A 219 9.37 10.84 -20.38
CA ASN A 219 10.46 11.61 -19.79
C ASN A 219 11.82 11.36 -20.46
N ASN A 220 12.08 10.16 -20.98
CA ASN A 220 13.29 9.87 -21.74
C ASN A 220 13.27 10.55 -23.12
N LYS A 221 12.12 10.55 -23.83
CA LYS A 221 11.98 11.23 -25.13
C LYS A 221 12.20 12.74 -25.03
N ASN A 222 11.71 13.37 -23.97
CA ASN A 222 11.92 14.80 -23.73
C ASN A 222 13.39 15.14 -23.41
N GLU A 223 14.19 14.19 -22.94
CA GLU A 223 15.63 14.38 -22.73
C GLU A 223 16.39 14.41 -24.05
N ASN A 224 16.15 13.40 -24.89
CA ASN A 224 16.81 13.28 -26.17
C ASN A 224 16.51 14.47 -27.07
N ARG A 225 15.28 15.01 -27.02
CA ARG A 225 14.90 16.24 -27.74
C ARG A 225 15.58 17.51 -27.22
N LYS A 226 15.85 17.60 -25.91
CA LYS A 226 16.56 18.76 -25.34
C LYS A 226 18.06 18.72 -25.59
N ASN A 227 18.64 17.53 -25.74
CA ASN A 227 20.06 17.36 -26.05
C ASN A 227 20.36 17.43 -27.56
N SER A 228 19.33 17.43 -28.41
CA SER A 228 19.44 17.55 -29.87
C SER A 228 19.17 18.96 -30.41
N ILE A 229 18.96 19.95 -29.52
CA ILE A 229 18.78 21.38 -29.81
C ILE A 229 19.95 22.11 -29.16
#